data_AF-A0ABD1A2C3-F1
#
_entry.id   AF-A0ABD1A2C3-F1
#
_cell.length_a   1.000
_cell.length_b   1.000
_cell.length_c   1.000
_cell.angle_alpha   90.00
_cell.angle_beta   90.00
_cell.angle_gamma   90.00
#
_symmetry.space_group_name_H-M   'P 1'
#
loop_
_entity.id
_entity.type
_entity.pdbx_description
1 polymer ?
#
loop_
_entity_poly.entity_id
_entity_poly.type
_entity_poly.pdbx_seq_one_letter_code
_entity_poly.pdbx_strand_id
1 'polypeptide(L)'
;MPGQWEFQISPTVGIGVGDQLWVAHYILERITEISGVIVSFDPKPVEGDWNGAAAHTNFSTKSMRKEGGLDLIKKAISKLEVKHKQYIAAYGEGNERRLTGKHEIAYIC
;
A
#
# COMPACT_ATOMS: atom_id res chain seq x y z
N MET A 1 4.99 15.20 0.23
CA MET A 1 6.16 15.42 1.09
C MET A 1 7.38 15.59 0.20
N PRO A 2 8.18 16.66 0.33
CA PRO A 2 9.43 16.79 -0.42
C PRO A 2 10.34 15.59 -0.17
N GLY A 3 10.89 14.98 -1.22
CA GLY A 3 11.73 13.78 -1.12
C GLY A 3 10.98 12.44 -1.06
N GLN A 4 9.64 12.44 -1.01
CA GLN A 4 8.82 11.23 -1.11
C GLN A 4 8.44 10.97 -2.58
N TRP A 5 8.51 9.71 -2.99
CA TRP A 5 8.19 9.26 -4.35
C TRP A 5 7.32 8.00 -4.32
N GLU A 6 6.67 7.69 -5.45
CA GLU A 6 5.87 6.49 -5.65
C GLU A 6 6.21 5.86 -7.00
N PHE A 7 6.15 4.53 -7.09
CA PHE A 7 6.13 3.78 -8.34
C PHE A 7 5.08 2.67 -8.22
N GLN A 8 4.53 2.20 -9.33
CA GLN A 8 3.46 1.19 -9.35
C GLN A 8 3.91 -0.08 -10.09
N ILE A 9 3.65 -1.23 -9.48
CA ILE A 9 3.81 -2.56 -10.10
C ILE A 9 2.44 -3.05 -10.53
N SER A 10 2.09 -2.92 -11.81
CA SER A 10 0.78 -3.38 -12.30
C SER A 10 0.69 -3.47 -13.83
N PRO A 11 -0.29 -4.24 -14.36
CA PRO A 11 -1.07 -5.26 -13.67
C PRO A 11 -0.31 -6.57 -13.55
N THR A 12 -0.40 -7.21 -12.38
CA THR A 12 0.21 -8.53 -12.09
C THR A 12 -0.85 -9.49 -11.56
N VAL A 13 -0.56 -10.79 -11.61
CA VAL A 13 -1.53 -11.84 -11.24
C VAL A 13 -0.96 -12.71 -10.13
N GLY A 14 -1.72 -12.84 -9.03
CA GLY A 14 -1.41 -13.77 -7.94
C GLY A 14 -0.03 -13.50 -7.35
N ILE A 15 0.81 -14.54 -7.29
CA ILE A 15 2.14 -14.48 -6.65
C ILE A 15 3.08 -13.46 -7.30
N GLY A 16 2.92 -13.20 -8.61
CA GLY A 16 3.84 -12.35 -9.36
C GLY A 16 3.89 -10.90 -8.87
N VAL A 17 2.85 -10.40 -8.17
CA VAL A 17 2.91 -9.07 -7.54
C VAL A 17 3.94 -9.02 -6.42
N GLY A 18 4.03 -10.09 -5.61
CA GLY A 18 4.99 -10.18 -4.51
C GLY A 18 6.40 -10.28 -5.04
N ASP A 19 6.63 -11.19 -5.99
CA ASP A 19 7.95 -11.40 -6.60
C ASP A 19 8.50 -10.12 -7.23
N GLN A 20 7.68 -9.43 -8.03
CA GLN A 20 8.10 -8.19 -8.71
C GLN A 20 8.29 -7.04 -7.74
N LEU A 21 7.43 -6.89 -6.72
CA LEU A 21 7.58 -5.84 -5.72
C LEU A 21 8.88 -5.99 -4.92
N TRP A 22 9.21 -7.21 -4.48
CA TRP A 22 10.45 -7.48 -3.76
C TRP A 22 11.70 -7.21 -4.60
N VAL A 23 11.70 -7.64 -5.87
CA VAL A 23 12.81 -7.32 -6.80
C VAL A 23 12.89 -5.82 -7.06
N ALA A 24 11.76 -5.12 -7.17
CA ALA A 24 11.74 -3.67 -7.34
C ALA A 24 12.32 -2.93 -6.12
N HIS A 25 11.99 -3.35 -4.89
CA HIS A 25 12.60 -2.81 -3.68
C HIS A 25 14.10 -3.04 -3.64
N TYR A 26 14.55 -4.26 -3.98
CA TYR A 26 15.97 -4.56 -4.08
C TYR A 26 16.68 -3.61 -5.07
N ILE A 27 16.14 -3.44 -6.29
CA ILE A 27 16.72 -2.55 -7.29
C ILE A 27 16.75 -1.09 -6.78
N LEU A 28 15.67 -0.63 -6.13
CA LEU A 28 15.59 0.71 -5.56
C LEU A 28 16.71 0.93 -4.53
N GLU A 29 16.84 0.02 -3.57
CA GLU A 29 17.91 0.09 -2.55
C GLU A 29 19.29 0.11 -3.20
N ARG A 30 19.56 -0.76 -4.20
CA ARG A 30 20.83 -0.78 -4.94
C ARG A 30 21.14 0.56 -5.63
N ILE A 31 20.14 1.20 -6.25
CA ILE A 31 20.31 2.50 -6.91
C ILE A 31 20.59 3.60 -5.87
N THR A 32 19.86 3.59 -4.74
CA THR A 32 20.08 4.58 -3.68
C THR A 32 21.44 4.43 -3.02
N GLU A 33 21.94 3.20 -2.84
CA GLU A 33 23.29 2.91 -2.35
C GLU A 33 24.36 3.52 -3.25
N ILE A 34 24.26 3.33 -4.58
CA ILE A 34 25.20 3.92 -5.56
C ILE A 34 25.15 5.45 -5.51
N SER A 35 23.98 6.02 -5.21
CA SER A 35 23.78 7.46 -5.13
C SER A 35 24.17 8.06 -3.79
N GLY A 36 24.57 7.25 -2.80
CA GLY A 36 24.88 7.71 -1.45
C GLY A 36 23.67 8.22 -0.65
N VAL A 37 22.47 7.74 -0.97
CA VAL A 37 21.21 8.10 -0.31
C VAL A 37 20.59 6.88 0.36
N ILE A 38 19.85 7.09 1.45
CA ILE A 38 19.12 6.03 2.15
C ILE A 38 17.65 6.11 1.77
N VAL A 39 17.08 5.00 1.31
CA VAL A 39 15.62 4.84 1.16
C VAL A 39 15.01 4.36 2.48
N SER A 40 13.81 4.84 2.79
CA SER A 40 13.02 4.39 3.94
C SER A 40 11.62 3.99 3.50
N PHE A 41 11.15 2.85 4.01
CA PHE A 41 9.79 2.37 3.86
C PHE A 41 8.96 2.56 5.15
N ASP A 42 9.45 3.36 6.10
CA ASP A 42 8.71 3.70 7.31
C ASP A 42 7.36 4.38 6.93
N PRO A 43 6.22 3.97 7.50
CA PRO A 43 4.92 4.52 7.14
C PRO A 43 4.76 6.01 7.52
N LYS A 44 5.55 6.53 8.45
CA LYS A 44 5.55 7.93 8.89
C LYS A 44 7.00 8.36 9.20
N PRO A 45 7.82 8.61 8.16
CA PRO A 45 9.25 8.86 8.33
C PRO A 45 9.56 10.21 9.00
N VAL A 46 8.63 11.18 8.91
CA VAL A 46 8.72 12.48 9.57
C VAL A 46 7.44 12.72 10.35
N GLU A 47 7.57 13.03 11.64
CA GLU A 47 6.45 13.36 12.51
C GLU A 47 5.81 14.72 12.16
N GLY A 48 4.60 14.94 12.67
CA GLY A 48 3.86 16.18 12.44
C GLY A 48 3.09 16.21 11.12
N ASP A 49 2.97 17.41 10.55
CA ASP A 49 2.05 17.76 9.45
C ASP A 49 2.62 17.40 8.06
N TRP A 50 3.27 16.25 7.97
CA TRP A 50 3.78 15.70 6.72
C TRP A 50 3.03 14.42 6.34
N ASN A 51 2.91 14.14 5.05
CA ASN A 51 2.29 12.89 4.60
C ASN A 51 3.10 11.66 5.08
N GLY A 52 2.41 10.55 5.26
CA GLY A 52 3.05 9.24 5.44
C GLY A 52 3.34 8.56 4.10
N ALA A 53 4.07 7.44 4.15
CA ALA A 53 4.29 6.55 3.02
C ALA A 53 3.35 5.34 3.10
N ALA A 54 2.84 4.89 1.95
CA ALA A 54 1.88 3.78 1.88
C ALA A 54 2.14 2.88 0.68
N ALA A 55 1.55 1.68 0.70
CA ALA A 55 1.55 0.73 -0.39
C ALA A 55 0.10 0.41 -0.80
N HIS A 56 -0.55 1.35 -1.51
CA HIS A 56 -1.94 1.17 -1.94
C HIS A 56 -2.07 -0.02 -2.88
N THR A 57 -2.92 -0.98 -2.51
CA THR A 57 -3.12 -2.23 -3.28
C THR A 57 -4.41 -2.18 -4.06
N ASN A 58 -4.30 -2.10 -5.38
CA ASN A 58 -5.44 -2.26 -6.28
C ASN A 58 -5.74 -3.75 -6.52
N PHE A 59 -7.01 -4.14 -6.46
CA PHE A 59 -7.41 -5.55 -6.59
C PHE A 59 -8.62 -5.69 -7.52
N SER A 60 -8.60 -6.73 -8.37
CA SER A 60 -9.79 -7.14 -9.11
C SER A 60 -9.76 -8.63 -9.48
N THR A 61 -10.93 -9.26 -9.49
CA THR A 61 -11.13 -10.60 -10.08
C THR A 61 -11.65 -10.50 -11.51
N LYS A 62 -11.62 -11.62 -12.25
CA LYS A 62 -12.17 -11.68 -13.61
C LYS A 62 -13.64 -11.25 -13.68
N SER A 63 -14.44 -11.57 -12.66
CA SER A 63 -15.86 -11.21 -12.61
C SER A 63 -16.08 -9.74 -12.22
N MET A 64 -15.24 -9.16 -11.37
CA MET A 64 -15.29 -7.73 -11.06
C MET A 64 -15.05 -6.83 -12.28
N ARG A 65 -14.26 -7.30 -13.25
CA ARG A 65 -13.93 -6.55 -14.47
C ARG A 65 -14.97 -6.68 -15.60
N LYS A 66 -16.03 -7.46 -15.40
CA LYS A 66 -17.12 -7.63 -16.37
C LYS A 66 -18.31 -6.73 -16.04
N GLU A 67 -19.26 -6.64 -16.96
CA GLU A 67 -20.55 -5.98 -16.73
C GLU A 67 -21.24 -6.54 -15.48
N GLY A 68 -21.84 -5.67 -14.67
CA GLY A 68 -22.38 -6.02 -13.35
C GLY A 68 -21.32 -6.23 -12.25
N GLY A 69 -20.03 -6.04 -12.54
CA GLY A 69 -18.93 -6.23 -11.59
C GLY A 69 -18.98 -5.31 -10.36
N LEU A 70 -19.63 -4.15 -10.45
CA LEU A 70 -19.76 -3.19 -9.34
C LEU A 70 -20.42 -3.81 -8.10
N ASP A 71 -21.43 -4.66 -8.28
CA ASP A 71 -22.08 -5.33 -7.14
C ASP A 71 -21.16 -6.34 -6.48
N LEU A 72 -20.28 -6.99 -7.26
CA LEU A 72 -19.25 -7.88 -6.72
C LEU A 72 -18.16 -7.11 -5.97
N ILE A 73 -17.81 -5.91 -6.44
CA ILE A 73 -16.89 -5.00 -5.74
C ILE A 73 -17.49 -4.60 -4.39
N LYS A 74 -18.75 -4.13 -4.35
CA LYS A 74 -19.45 -3.79 -3.10
C LYS A 74 -19.49 -4.97 -2.13
N LYS A 75 -19.82 -6.17 -2.61
CA LYS A 75 -19.81 -7.40 -1.80
C LYS A 75 -18.42 -7.74 -1.25
N ALA A 76 -17.36 -7.49 -2.02
CA ALA A 76 -15.99 -7.71 -1.55
C ALA A 76 -15.59 -6.70 -0.47
N ILE A 77 -15.99 -5.42 -0.63
CA ILE A 77 -15.76 -4.37 0.39
C ILE A 77 -16.42 -4.76 1.71
N SER A 78 -17.69 -5.21 1.70
CA SER A 78 -18.36 -5.68 2.92
C SER A 78 -17.67 -6.87 3.59
N LYS A 79 -16.99 -7.74 2.82
CA LYS A 79 -16.19 -8.83 3.38
C LYS A 79 -14.87 -8.35 4.01
N LEU A 80 -14.26 -7.32 3.44
CA LEU A 80 -13.05 -6.69 3.99
C LEU A 80 -13.35 -5.99 5.30
N GLU A 81 -14.49 -5.30 5.40
CA GLU A 81 -14.95 -4.59 6.59
C GLU A 81 -14.99 -5.50 7.83
N VAL A 82 -15.60 -6.69 7.71
CA VAL A 82 -15.74 -7.65 8.83
C VAL A 82 -14.37 -8.15 9.34
N LYS A 83 -13.35 -8.13 8.49
CA LYS A 83 -11.99 -8.62 8.81
C LYS A 83 -10.97 -7.50 9.00
N HIS A 84 -11.42 -6.24 9.07
CA HIS A 84 -10.54 -5.08 9.09
C HIS A 84 -9.43 -5.18 10.14
N LYS A 85 -9.78 -5.52 11.40
CA LYS A 85 -8.82 -5.67 12.50
C LYS A 85 -7.75 -6.74 12.23
N GLN A 86 -8.14 -7.86 11.63
CA GLN A 86 -7.20 -8.92 11.26
C GLN A 86 -6.24 -8.45 10.17
N TYR A 87 -6.72 -7.70 9.18
CA TYR A 87 -5.88 -7.19 8.10
C TYR A 87 -4.94 -6.07 8.57
N ILE A 88 -5.42 -5.15 9.41
CA ILE A 88 -4.59 -4.09 9.99
C ILE A 88 -3.38 -4.67 10.72
N ALA A 89 -3.56 -5.74 11.49
CA ALA A 89 -2.47 -6.42 12.19
C ALA A 89 -1.38 -6.98 11.25
N ALA A 90 -1.68 -7.18 9.97
CA ALA A 90 -0.76 -7.67 8.95
C ALA A 90 -0.31 -6.60 7.94
N TYR A 91 -0.84 -5.37 8.01
CA TYR A 91 -0.61 -4.32 7.00
C TYR A 91 0.65 -3.48 7.24
N GLY A 92 1.50 -3.91 8.16
CA GLY A 92 2.78 -3.27 8.47
C GLY A 92 2.78 -2.63 9.86
N GLU A 93 3.89 -2.80 10.56
CA GLU A 93 4.14 -2.23 11.88
C GLU A 93 4.30 -0.70 11.78
N GLY A 94 3.93 0.03 12.83
CA GLY A 94 4.05 1.49 12.88
C GLY A 94 2.96 2.26 12.13
N ASN A 95 2.00 1.57 11.51
CA ASN A 95 0.90 2.18 10.74
C ASN A 95 -0.04 3.05 11.57
N GLU A 96 -0.11 2.85 12.89
CA GLU A 96 -0.88 3.70 13.81
C GLU A 96 -0.42 5.17 13.78
N ARG A 97 0.85 5.44 13.42
CA ARG A 97 1.38 6.80 13.23
C ARG A 97 0.92 7.45 11.92
N ARG A 98 0.41 6.64 10.98
CA ARG A 98 -0.03 7.07 9.64
C ARG A 98 -1.55 7.08 9.50
N LEU A 99 -2.23 6.02 9.92
CA LEU A 99 -3.68 5.80 9.80
C LEU A 99 -4.48 6.60 10.84
N THR A 100 -4.39 7.93 10.75
CA THR A 100 -4.87 8.86 11.80
C THR A 100 -6.14 9.62 11.42
N GLY A 101 -6.72 9.37 10.24
CA GLY A 101 -7.84 10.17 9.72
C GLY A 101 -7.43 11.51 9.10
N LYS A 102 -6.14 11.84 9.11
CA LYS A 102 -5.55 13.04 8.48
C LYS A 102 -4.70 12.64 7.27
N HIS A 103 -4.32 13.62 6.45
CA HIS A 103 -3.42 13.43 5.30
C HIS A 103 -3.88 12.36 4.29
N GLU A 104 -5.12 12.47 3.83
CA GLU A 104 -5.71 11.59 2.78
C GLU A 104 -5.89 10.12 3.19
N ILE A 105 -5.88 9.81 4.49
CA ILE A 105 -5.93 8.45 5.01
C ILE A 105 -7.04 8.31 6.08
N ALA A 106 -7.70 7.14 6.12
CA ALA A 106 -8.71 6.81 7.11
C ALA A 106 -8.11 6.52 8.52
N TYR A 107 -8.93 6.62 9.57
CA TYR A 107 -8.55 6.25 10.93
C TYR A 107 -8.50 4.72 11.10
N ILE A 108 -7.58 4.24 11.94
CA ILE A 108 -7.43 2.82 12.30
C ILE A 108 -8.54 2.43 13.29
N CYS A 109 -9.67 1.91 12.80
CA CYS A 109 -10.83 1.54 13.64
C CYS A 109 -10.85 0.03 14.01
#